data_AF-A0A6C0CM81-F1
#
_entry.id   AF-A0A6C0CM81-F1
#
_cell.length_a   1.000
_cell.length_b   1.000
_cell.length_c   1.000
_cell.angle_alpha   90.00
_cell.angle_beta   90.00
_cell.angle_gamma   90.00
#
_symmetry.space_group_name_H-M   'P 1'
#
loop_
_entity.id
_entity.type
_entity.pdbx_description
1 polymer ?
#
loop_
_entity_poly.entity_id
_entity_poly.type
_entity_poly.pdbx_seq_one_letter_code
_entity_poly.pdbx_strand_id
1 'polypeptide(L)'
;MSYFLWSQLQKLPDDIIRECIIPYTYQPQSPLLCADIRSFYNTYHNMCEIYSLAYPLHNESKESLSNDIVRFLNDDFATMYGYRKFYINVYRRHFMNRDKDIDTIIGCIQKTETKIPNDIQIHIGILTPQERLKLEDFLMDNTFSID
;
A
#
# COMPACT_ATOMS: atom_id res chain seq x y z
N MET A 1 5.56 23.96 -1.91
CA MET A 1 4.10 23.96 -1.67
C MET A 1 3.44 24.33 -2.98
N SER A 2 2.60 23.49 -3.58
CA SER A 2 2.04 23.75 -4.92
C SER A 2 1.13 24.97 -4.89
N TYR A 3 1.14 25.78 -5.96
CA TYR A 3 0.27 26.96 -6.11
C TYR A 3 -1.22 26.67 -5.85
N PHE A 4 -1.65 25.44 -6.11
CA PHE A 4 -3.00 24.95 -5.87
C PHE A 4 -3.35 24.84 -4.36
N LEU A 5 -2.41 24.38 -3.54
CA LEU A 5 -2.63 24.26 -2.09
C LEU A 5 -2.76 25.64 -1.44
N TRP A 6 -1.97 26.61 -1.92
CA TRP A 6 -2.03 27.97 -1.43
C TRP A 6 -3.36 28.66 -1.76
N SER A 7 -3.88 28.49 -2.97
CA SER A 7 -5.17 29.07 -3.38
C SER A 7 -6.39 28.47 -2.65
N GLN A 8 -6.27 27.25 -2.13
CA GLN A 8 -7.28 26.64 -1.28
C GLN A 8 -7.20 27.17 0.16
N LEU A 9 -5.99 27.34 0.69
CA LEU A 9 -5.78 27.88 2.04
C LEU A 9 -6.27 29.32 2.16
N GLN A 10 -6.11 30.15 1.12
CA GLN A 10 -6.63 31.52 1.09
C GLN A 10 -8.16 31.64 1.19
N LYS A 11 -8.91 30.52 1.06
CA LYS A 11 -10.36 30.49 1.25
C LYS A 11 -10.76 30.21 2.70
N LEU A 12 -9.81 29.85 3.56
CA LEU A 12 -10.05 29.59 4.97
C LEU A 12 -9.91 30.90 5.77
N PRO A 13 -10.69 31.08 6.85
CA PRO A 13 -10.48 32.19 7.77
C PRO A 13 -9.06 32.17 8.36
N ASP A 14 -8.46 33.35 8.51
CA ASP A 14 -7.08 33.49 9.03
C ASP A 14 -6.89 32.81 10.39
N ASP A 15 -7.92 32.87 11.24
CA ASP A 15 -7.88 32.24 12.57
C ASP A 15 -7.77 30.71 12.48
N ILE A 16 -8.43 30.08 11.50
CA ILE A 16 -8.32 28.62 11.26
C ILE A 16 -6.89 28.28 10.80
N ILE A 17 -6.32 29.10 9.92
CA ILE A 17 -4.95 28.89 9.44
C ILE A 17 -3.96 29.01 10.61
N ARG A 18 -4.09 30.09 11.40
CA ARG A 18 -3.19 30.42 12.52
C ARG A 18 -3.32 29.46 13.69
N GLU A 19 -4.53 29.05 14.05
CA GLU A 19 -4.79 28.30 15.27
C GLU A 19 -4.92 26.79 15.03
N CYS A 20 -5.33 26.37 13.83
CA CYS A 20 -5.61 24.96 13.55
C CYS A 20 -4.70 24.31 12.50
N ILE A 21 -4.00 25.07 11.65
CA ILE A 21 -3.15 24.49 10.57
C ILE A 21 -1.67 24.70 10.88
N ILE A 22 -1.26 25.96 11.03
CA ILE A 22 0.13 26.35 11.30
C ILE A 22 0.73 25.55 12.46
N PRO A 23 0.08 25.42 13.65
CA PRO A 23 0.68 24.71 14.78
C PRO A 23 1.00 23.24 14.46
N TYR A 24 0.15 22.58 13.67
CA TYR A 24 0.36 21.18 13.26
C TYR A 24 1.45 21.03 12.20
N THR A 25 1.71 22.07 11.38
CA THR A 25 2.79 22.03 10.39
C THR A 25 4.19 22.16 11.00
N TYR A 26 4.29 22.73 12.22
CA TYR A 26 5.55 22.85 12.95
C TYR A 26 5.80 21.69 13.92
N GLN A 27 4.89 20.75 14.05
CA GLN A 27 5.08 19.57 14.87
C GLN A 27 5.79 18.47 14.06
N PRO A 28 6.87 17.87 14.61
CA PRO A 28 7.48 16.71 13.97
C PRO A 28 6.45 15.58 13.89
N GLN A 29 6.45 14.87 12.76
CA GLN A 29 5.64 13.66 12.62
C GLN A 29 6.08 12.61 13.63
N SER A 30 5.13 11.80 14.11
CA SER A 30 5.45 10.78 15.12
C SER A 30 6.58 9.86 14.63
N PRO A 31 7.55 9.47 15.50
CA PRO A 31 8.62 8.57 15.12
C PRO A 31 8.11 7.24 14.54
N LEU A 32 6.96 6.76 15.04
CA LEU A 32 6.28 5.56 14.56
C LEU A 32 5.83 5.72 13.10
N LEU A 33 5.17 6.82 12.76
CA LEU A 33 4.75 7.09 11.38
C LEU A 33 5.97 7.22 10.45
N CYS A 34 7.01 7.92 10.89
CA CYS A 34 8.25 8.04 10.11
C CYS A 34 8.91 6.67 9.88
N ALA A 35 8.90 5.78 10.87
CA ALA A 35 9.41 4.43 10.74
C ALA A 35 8.56 3.59 9.77
N ASP A 36 7.23 3.71 9.84
CA ASP A 36 6.31 3.04 8.93
C ASP A 36 6.51 3.49 7.47
N ILE A 37 6.64 4.80 7.22
CA ILE A 37 6.92 5.35 5.87
C ILE A 37 8.25 4.81 5.33
N ARG A 38 9.29 4.74 6.16
CA ARG A 38 10.58 4.15 5.75
C ARG A 38 10.47 2.66 5.45
N SER A 39 9.75 1.91 6.28
CA SER A 39 9.49 0.49 6.03
C SER A 39 8.78 0.30 4.69
N PHE A 40 7.71 1.05 4.42
CA PHE A 40 7.02 1.04 3.13
C PHE A 40 7.98 1.29 1.97
N TYR A 41 8.76 2.36 2.04
CA TYR A 41 9.70 2.75 0.99
C TYR A 41 10.72 1.66 0.70
N ASN A 42 11.34 1.11 1.76
CA ASN A 42 12.34 0.06 1.64
C ASN A 42 11.74 -1.22 1.03
N THR A 43 10.59 -1.69 1.55
CA THR A 43 9.93 -2.90 1.05
C THR A 43 9.57 -2.76 -0.43
N TYR A 44 8.95 -1.64 -0.81
CA TYR A 44 8.58 -1.40 -2.20
C TYR A 44 9.79 -1.41 -3.14
N HIS A 45 10.86 -0.68 -2.79
CA HIS A 45 12.05 -0.59 -3.63
C HIS A 45 12.80 -1.90 -3.74
N ASN A 46 13.02 -2.59 -2.60
CA ASN A 46 13.73 -3.87 -2.57
C ASN A 46 13.00 -4.92 -3.42
N MET A 47 11.67 -5.04 -3.26
CA MET A 47 10.91 -6.06 -4.00
C MET A 47 10.85 -5.76 -5.50
N CYS A 48 10.70 -4.47 -5.87
CA CYS A 48 10.79 -4.08 -7.28
C CYS A 48 12.15 -4.41 -7.89
N GLU A 49 13.24 -4.21 -7.16
CA GLU A 49 14.60 -4.53 -7.61
C GLU A 49 14.78 -6.05 -7.79
N ILE A 50 14.41 -6.85 -6.79
CA ILE A 50 14.51 -8.32 -6.82
C ILE A 50 13.74 -8.90 -8.01
N TYR A 51 12.48 -8.50 -8.20
CA TYR A 51 11.69 -9.00 -9.32
C TYR A 51 12.20 -8.49 -10.67
N SER A 52 12.78 -7.30 -10.74
CA SER A 52 13.42 -6.81 -11.96
C SER A 52 14.66 -7.61 -12.34
N LEU A 53 15.38 -8.14 -11.35
CA LEU A 53 16.53 -9.03 -11.57
C LEU A 53 16.11 -10.45 -11.93
N ALA A 54 15.09 -11.00 -11.27
CA ALA A 54 14.58 -12.35 -11.51
C ALA A 54 13.81 -12.47 -12.83
N TYR A 55 13.07 -11.43 -13.21
CA TYR A 55 12.23 -11.38 -14.41
C TYR A 55 12.61 -10.16 -15.26
N PRO A 56 13.71 -10.20 -16.03
CA PRO A 56 14.27 -9.02 -16.71
C PRO A 56 13.38 -8.41 -17.79
N LEU A 57 12.28 -9.06 -18.17
CA LEU A 57 11.28 -8.51 -19.08
C LEU A 57 10.44 -7.47 -18.32
N HIS A 58 10.61 -6.20 -18.69
CA HIS A 58 10.18 -5.00 -17.94
C HIS A 58 8.69 -4.96 -17.50
N ASN A 59 7.80 -5.69 -18.17
CA ASN A 59 6.39 -5.80 -17.79
C ASN A 59 6.10 -7.04 -16.93
N GLU A 60 6.82 -8.14 -17.16
CA GLU A 60 6.64 -9.39 -16.42
C GLU A 60 7.08 -9.23 -14.96
N SER A 61 8.14 -8.46 -14.67
CA SER A 61 8.59 -8.26 -13.28
C SER A 61 7.52 -7.65 -12.39
N LYS A 62 6.80 -6.64 -12.88
CA LYS A 62 5.75 -5.95 -12.11
C LYS A 62 4.46 -6.75 -12.03
N GLU A 63 4.09 -7.45 -13.11
CA GLU A 63 2.94 -8.34 -13.11
C GLU A 63 3.14 -9.54 -12.17
N SER A 64 4.32 -10.16 -12.21
CA SER A 64 4.71 -11.24 -11.28
C SER A 64 4.70 -10.74 -9.83
N LEU A 65 5.29 -9.57 -9.55
CA LEU A 65 5.29 -9.00 -8.20
C LEU A 65 3.85 -8.69 -7.72
N SER A 66 3.01 -8.09 -8.58
CA SER A 66 1.61 -7.83 -8.27
C SER A 66 0.87 -9.13 -7.94
N ASN A 67 1.02 -10.17 -8.76
CA ASN A 67 0.39 -11.47 -8.56
C ASN A 67 0.82 -12.14 -7.24
N ASP A 68 2.10 -12.13 -6.92
CA ASP A 68 2.58 -12.76 -5.68
C ASP A 68 2.19 -11.97 -4.42
N ILE A 69 2.11 -10.63 -4.51
CA ILE A 69 1.53 -9.83 -3.43
C ILE A 69 0.05 -10.18 -3.22
N VAL A 70 -0.71 -10.34 -4.31
CA VAL A 70 -2.12 -10.76 -4.24
C VAL A 70 -2.25 -12.16 -3.63
N ARG A 71 -1.35 -13.10 -4.00
CA ARG A 71 -1.29 -14.43 -3.38
C ARG A 71 -1.03 -14.34 -1.88
N PHE A 72 -0.04 -13.56 -1.45
CA PHE A 72 0.25 -13.34 -0.03
C PHE A 72 -0.97 -12.79 0.72
N LEU A 73 -1.60 -11.74 0.18
CA LEU A 73 -2.80 -11.13 0.79
C LEU A 73 -3.97 -12.11 0.86
N ASN A 74 -4.06 -13.04 -0.09
CA ASN A 74 -5.10 -14.04 -0.15
C ASN A 74 -4.72 -15.39 0.49
N ASP A 75 -3.81 -15.39 1.47
CA ASP A 75 -3.33 -16.59 2.19
C ASP A 75 -2.87 -17.72 1.24
N ASP A 76 -2.25 -17.36 0.11
CA ASP A 76 -1.84 -18.25 -1.00
C ASP A 76 -2.99 -19.07 -1.64
N PHE A 77 -4.23 -18.56 -1.56
CA PHE A 77 -5.38 -19.10 -2.30
C PHE A 77 -5.64 -18.31 -3.58
N ALA A 78 -6.11 -18.98 -4.64
CA ALA A 78 -6.51 -18.30 -5.87
C ALA A 78 -7.77 -17.44 -5.65
N THR A 79 -7.73 -16.18 -6.11
CA THR A 79 -8.82 -15.20 -5.94
C THR A 79 -10.10 -15.58 -6.67
N MET A 80 -10.04 -16.46 -7.67
CA MET A 80 -11.23 -17.04 -8.33
C MET A 80 -12.15 -17.81 -7.37
N TYR A 81 -11.63 -18.26 -6.23
CA TYR A 81 -12.41 -18.91 -5.16
C TYR A 81 -12.85 -17.92 -4.06
N GLY A 82 -12.65 -16.62 -4.30
CA GLY A 82 -12.99 -15.55 -3.38
C GLY A 82 -11.79 -15.00 -2.60
N TYR A 83 -12.06 -13.89 -1.91
CA TYR A 83 -11.08 -13.19 -1.09
C TYR A 83 -11.08 -13.71 0.35
N ARG A 84 -9.89 -13.96 0.89
CA ARG A 84 -9.70 -14.46 2.25
C ARG A 84 -9.85 -13.34 3.27
N LYS A 85 -10.08 -13.77 4.51
CA LYS A 85 -10.32 -12.87 5.64
C LYS A 85 -9.13 -11.94 5.88
N PHE A 86 -7.89 -12.41 5.66
CA PHE A 86 -6.70 -11.57 5.78
C PHE A 86 -6.75 -10.39 4.81
N TYR A 87 -6.92 -10.65 3.51
CA TYR A 87 -7.06 -9.62 2.47
C TYR A 87 -8.14 -8.57 2.81
N ILE A 88 -9.35 -9.04 3.15
CA ILE A 88 -10.48 -8.17 3.48
C ILE A 88 -10.16 -7.29 4.70
N ASN A 89 -9.55 -7.88 5.74
CA ASN A 89 -9.19 -7.15 6.96
C ASN A 89 -8.10 -6.11 6.73
N VAL A 90 -7.13 -6.41 5.86
CA VAL A 90 -6.09 -5.45 5.46
C VAL A 90 -6.74 -4.23 4.80
N TYR A 91 -7.68 -4.44 3.87
CA TYR A 91 -8.38 -3.34 3.19
C TYR A 91 -9.31 -2.52 4.10
N ARG A 92 -9.83 -3.11 5.19
CA ARG A 92 -10.62 -2.39 6.21
C ARG A 92 -9.81 -1.42 7.05
N ARG A 93 -8.47 -1.51 7.04
CA ARG A 93 -7.61 -0.56 7.76
C ARG A 93 -7.60 0.82 7.11
N HIS A 94 -7.85 0.88 5.81
CA HIS A 94 -8.02 2.16 5.13
C HIS A 94 -9.20 2.91 5.74
N PHE A 95 -9.01 4.18 6.09
CA PHE A 95 -10.00 4.96 6.84
C PHE A 95 -11.39 4.96 6.19
N MET A 96 -11.45 5.09 4.87
CA MET A 96 -12.71 5.07 4.11
C MET A 96 -13.41 3.70 4.05
N ASN A 97 -12.78 2.64 4.58
CA ASN A 97 -13.23 1.26 4.48
C ASN A 97 -13.58 0.62 5.82
N ARG A 98 -13.34 1.30 6.94
CA ARG A 98 -13.49 0.74 8.29
C ARG A 98 -14.88 0.15 8.55
N ASP A 99 -15.92 0.85 8.13
CA ASP A 99 -17.32 0.50 8.42
C ASP A 99 -18.08 -0.04 7.21
N LYS A 100 -17.36 -0.40 6.14
CA LYS A 100 -17.98 -0.93 4.92
C LYS A 100 -18.30 -2.41 5.05
N ASP A 101 -19.41 -2.79 4.41
CA ASP A 101 -19.77 -4.18 4.21
C ASP A 101 -18.73 -4.90 3.33
N ILE A 102 -18.76 -6.22 3.36
CA ILE A 102 -17.75 -7.06 2.69
C ILE A 102 -17.80 -6.86 1.17
N ASP A 103 -18.98 -6.74 0.57
CA ASP A 103 -19.13 -6.62 -0.88
C ASP A 103 -18.52 -5.30 -1.38
N THR A 104 -18.72 -4.22 -0.62
CA THR A 104 -18.06 -2.94 -0.94
C THR A 104 -16.54 -3.02 -0.80
N ILE A 105 -16.01 -3.75 0.19
CA ILE A 105 -14.56 -3.98 0.32
C ILE A 105 -14.02 -4.78 -0.87
N ILE A 106 -14.71 -5.85 -1.26
CA ILE A 106 -14.34 -6.66 -2.43
C ILE A 106 -14.34 -5.80 -3.70
N GLY A 107 -15.35 -4.95 -3.89
CA GLY A 107 -15.37 -4.01 -5.00
C GLY A 107 -14.21 -2.99 -4.98
N CYS A 108 -13.71 -2.61 -3.80
CA CYS A 108 -12.50 -1.80 -3.68
C CYS A 108 -11.24 -2.59 -4.08
N ILE A 109 -11.11 -3.85 -3.64
CA ILE A 109 -9.98 -4.72 -3.99
C ILE A 109 -9.90 -4.88 -5.52
N GLN A 110 -11.00 -5.30 -6.14
CA GLN A 110 -11.08 -5.51 -7.60
C GLN A 110 -10.71 -4.23 -8.40
N LYS A 111 -11.18 -3.06 -7.94
CA LYS A 111 -10.84 -1.78 -8.58
C LYS A 111 -9.36 -1.44 -8.47
N THR A 112 -8.68 -1.87 -7.41
CA THR A 112 -7.23 -1.68 -7.26
C THR A 112 -6.46 -2.62 -8.19
N GLU A 113 -6.82 -3.90 -8.22
CA GLU A 113 -6.14 -4.93 -9.05
C GLU A 113 -6.18 -4.61 -10.55
N THR A 114 -7.16 -3.84 -11.04
CA THR A 114 -7.21 -3.40 -12.46
C THR A 114 -6.16 -2.34 -12.85
N LYS A 115 -5.34 -1.84 -11.91
CA LYS A 115 -4.44 -0.71 -12.13
C LYS A 115 -2.96 -1.06 -11.96
N ILE A 116 -2.50 -2.18 -12.50
CA ILE A 116 -1.08 -2.54 -12.48
C ILE A 116 -0.25 -1.42 -13.13
N PRO A 117 0.86 -0.97 -12.51
CA PRO A 117 1.50 -1.44 -11.27
C PRO A 117 1.16 -0.61 -10.02
N ASN A 118 0.16 0.27 -10.08
CA ASN A 118 -0.22 1.15 -8.97
C ASN A 118 -0.82 0.38 -7.79
N ASP A 119 -1.31 -0.83 -8.04
CA ASP A 119 -1.82 -1.76 -7.02
C ASP A 119 -0.71 -2.19 -6.04
N ILE A 120 0.52 -2.40 -6.51
CA ILE A 120 1.67 -2.80 -5.68
C ILE A 120 1.87 -1.81 -4.52
N GLN A 121 1.91 -0.52 -4.82
CA GLN A 121 2.09 0.52 -3.80
C GLN A 121 0.91 0.56 -2.82
N ILE A 122 -0.31 0.37 -3.32
CA ILE A 122 -1.51 0.34 -2.46
C ILE A 122 -1.43 -0.86 -1.53
N HIS A 123 -1.17 -2.06 -2.06
CA HIS A 123 -1.08 -3.31 -1.30
C HIS A 123 0.01 -3.26 -0.24
N ILE A 124 1.22 -2.78 -0.57
CA ILE A 124 2.31 -2.65 0.42
C ILE A 124 1.99 -1.54 1.43
N GLY A 125 1.35 -0.45 0.99
CA GLY A 125 1.03 0.71 1.83
C GLY A 125 0.03 0.41 2.95
N ILE A 126 -0.93 -0.49 2.72
CA ILE A 126 -1.95 -0.88 3.70
C ILE A 126 -1.51 -1.96 4.70
N LEU A 127 -0.37 -2.60 4.45
CA LEU A 127 0.26 -3.54 5.38
C LEU A 127 0.94 -2.80 6.53
N THR A 128 0.96 -3.43 7.70
CA THR A 128 1.78 -3.00 8.83
C THR A 128 3.26 -3.34 8.57
N PRO A 129 4.21 -2.69 9.27
CA PRO A 129 5.63 -3.03 9.13
C PRO A 129 5.93 -4.53 9.31
N GLN A 130 5.29 -5.19 10.28
CA GLN A 130 5.49 -6.63 10.54
C GLN A 130 4.96 -7.50 9.39
N GLU A 131 3.85 -7.11 8.77
CA GLU A 131 3.32 -7.85 7.62
C GLU A 131 4.12 -7.60 6.35
N ARG A 132 4.74 -6.41 6.21
CA ARG A 132 5.70 -6.16 5.13
C ARG A 132 6.91 -7.09 5.24
N LEU A 133 7.46 -7.30 6.44
CA LEU A 133 8.53 -8.28 6.64
C LEU A 133 8.09 -9.70 6.22
N LYS A 134 6.88 -10.13 6.63
CA LYS A 134 6.34 -11.43 6.20
C LYS A 134 6.12 -11.53 4.69
N LEU A 135 5.73 -10.42 4.06
CA LEU A 135 5.60 -10.34 2.61
C LEU A 135 6.97 -10.49 1.96
N GLU A 136 8.00 -9.79 2.45
CA GLU A 136 9.37 -9.92 1.94
C GLU A 136 9.85 -11.37 2.03
N ASP A 137 9.65 -12.04 3.16
CA ASP A 137 9.99 -13.46 3.34
C ASP A 137 9.24 -14.34 2.31
N PHE A 138 7.93 -14.16 2.18
CA PHE A 138 7.11 -14.92 1.21
C PHE A 138 7.57 -14.71 -0.24
N LEU A 139 7.91 -13.47 -0.63
CA LEU A 139 8.34 -13.14 -1.98
C LEU A 139 9.73 -13.70 -2.29
N MET A 140 10.66 -13.64 -1.32
CA MET A 140 11.98 -14.25 -1.45
C MET A 140 11.88 -15.76 -1.65
N ASP A 141 11.07 -16.43 -0.82
CA ASP A 141 10.86 -17.88 -0.95
C ASP A 141 10.31 -18.23 -2.34
N ASN A 142 9.29 -17.53 -2.84
CA ASN A 142 8.72 -17.82 -4.16
C ASN A 142 9.65 -17.50 -5.34
N THR A 143 10.48 -16.46 -5.22
CA THR A 143 11.39 -16.04 -6.31
C THR A 143 12.56 -17.01 -6.48
N PHE A 144 13.06 -17.58 -5.37
CA PHE A 144 14.25 -18.43 -5.38
C PHE A 144 13.97 -19.94 -5.20
N SER A 145 12.71 -20.35 -5.02
CA SER A 145 12.33 -21.79 -4.93
C SER A 145 12.13 -22.48 -6.29
N ILE A 146 12.61 -21.89 -7.39
CA ILE A 146 12.58 -22.52 -8.71
C ILE A 146 13.90 -23.29 -8.91
N ASP A 147 13.93 -24.53 -8.42
CA ASP A 147 14.85 -25.60 -8.83
C ASP A 147 14.07 -26.68 -9.62
#